data_AF-A0A7Y5GQZ5-F1
#
_entry.id   AF-A0A7Y5GQZ5-F1
#
_cell.length_a   1.000
_cell.length_b   1.000
_cell.length_c   1.000
_cell.angle_alpha   90.00
_cell.angle_beta   90.00
_cell.angle_gamma   90.00
#
_symmetry.space_group_name_H-M   'P 1'
#
loop_
_entity.id
_entity.type
_entity.pdbx_description
1 polymer ?
#
loop_
_entity_poly.entity_id
_entity_poly.type
_entity_poly.pdbx_seq_one_letter_code
_entity_poly.pdbx_strand_id
1 'polypeptide(L)' 'MSKLREKFTKKEWSKCCTSLCDDCLIAGKYRKKYGKKEGRAKMKKDKKKVMD' A
#
# COMPACT_ATOMS: atom_id res chain seq x y z
N MET A 1 -5.86 2.24 12.35
CA MET A 1 -5.64 2.50 10.91
C MET A 1 -4.17 2.86 10.72
N SER A 2 -3.46 2.30 9.74
CA SER A 2 -2.09 2.74 9.46
C SER A 2 -2.14 4.18 8.95
N LYS A 3 -1.48 5.13 9.62
CA LYS A 3 -1.36 6.54 9.16
C LYS A 3 -0.83 6.66 7.71
N LEU A 4 -0.23 5.61 7.17
CA LEU A 4 0.22 5.55 5.77
C LEU A 4 -0.94 5.40 4.79
N ARG A 5 -2.02 4.68 5.17
CA ARG A 5 -3.19 4.44 4.32
C ARG A 5 -3.93 5.72 3.98
N GLU A 6 -4.03 6.60 4.96
CA GLU A 6 -4.72 7.89 4.87
C GLU A 6 -3.97 8.93 4.05
N LYS A 7 -2.67 8.70 3.77
CA LYS A 7 -1.86 9.60 2.92
C LYS A 7 -2.11 9.42 1.42
N PHE A 8 -2.93 8.45 1.03
CA PHE A 8 -3.18 8.11 -0.37
C PHE A 8 -4.69 8.02 -0.62
N THR A 9 -5.12 8.44 -1.80
CA THR A 9 -6.54 8.43 -2.19
C THR A 9 -6.99 7.05 -2.70
N LYS A 10 -8.29 6.77 -2.69
CA LYS A 10 -8.90 5.57 -3.28
C LYS A 10 -8.41 5.32 -4.72
N LYS A 11 -8.27 6.38 -5.53
CA LYS A 11 -7.74 6.31 -6.91
C LYS A 11 -6.30 5.83 -6.96
N GLU A 12 -5.43 6.33 -6.09
CA GLU A 12 -4.04 5.87 -6.02
C GLU A 12 -3.94 4.41 -5.57
N TRP A 13 -4.75 4.01 -4.59
CA TRP A 13 -4.86 2.62 -4.17
C TRP A 13 -5.35 1.69 -5.28
N SER A 14 -6.29 2.16 -6.12
CA SER A 14 -6.80 1.42 -7.27
C SER A 14 -5.73 1.23 -8.35
N LYS A 15 -4.99 2.30 -8.69
CA LYS A 15 -3.88 2.26 -9.65
C LYS A 15 -2.69 1.43 -9.18
N CYS A 16 -2.56 1.22 -7.87
CA CYS A 16 -1.45 0.51 -7.30
C CYS A 16 -1.64 -1.02 -7.27
N CYS A 17 -0.75 -1.78 -7.89
CA CYS A 17 -0.80 -3.25 -7.83
C CYS A 17 -0.51 -3.78 -6.42
N THR A 18 -1.29 -4.78 -5.97
CA THR A 18 -1.09 -5.53 -4.71
C THR A 18 0.20 -6.35 -4.69
N SER A 19 0.85 -6.52 -5.84
CA SER A 19 2.09 -7.28 -6.00
C SER A 19 3.35 -6.52 -5.61
N LEU A 20 3.24 -5.30 -5.11
CA LEU A 20 4.39 -4.48 -4.73
C LEU A 20 5.24 -4.12 -5.96
N CYS A 21 4.57 -3.77 -7.07
CA CYS A 21 5.23 -3.30 -8.27
C CYS A 21 6.09 -2.08 -7.93
N ASP A 22 7.34 -2.08 -8.37
CA ASP A 22 8.30 -1.00 -8.08
C ASP A 22 7.81 0.38 -8.53
N ASP A 23 6.91 0.44 -9.52
CA ASP A 23 6.28 1.67 -10.00
C ASP A 23 5.27 2.30 -9.00
N CYS A 24 4.81 1.53 -8.01
CA CYS A 24 3.82 2.07 -7.10
C CYS A 24 4.45 2.80 -5.89
N LEU A 25 4.23 4.11 -5.83
CA LEU A 25 4.59 4.97 -4.69
C LEU A 25 4.10 4.44 -3.34
N ILE A 26 2.91 3.85 -3.29
CA ILE A 26 2.36 3.22 -2.07
C ILE A 26 3.22 2.02 -1.68
N ALA A 27 3.51 1.12 -2.62
CA ALA A 27 4.36 -0.05 -2.40
C ALA A 27 5.76 0.35 -1.91
N GLY A 28 6.36 1.38 -2.52
CA GLY A 28 7.61 1.98 -2.09
C GLY A 28 7.58 2.51 -0.66
N LYS A 29 6.55 3.30 -0.28
CA LYS A 29 6.42 3.80 1.10
C LYS A 29 6.19 2.68 2.12
N TYR A 30 5.38 1.68 1.80
CA TYR A 30 5.17 0.53 2.68
C TYR A 30 6.43 -0.32 2.85
N ARG A 31 7.18 -0.54 1.76
CA ARG A 31 8.48 -1.24 1.79
C ARG A 31 9.53 -0.47 2.58
N LYS A 32 9.62 0.85 2.41
CA LYS A 32 10.58 1.70 3.13
C LYS A 32 10.26 1.79 4.63
N LYS A 33 8.98 1.75 5.01
CA LYS A 33 8.55 1.87 6.40
C LYS A 33 8.51 0.54 7.17
N TYR A 34 8.10 -0.53 6.51
CA TYR A 34 7.82 -1.83 7.15
C TYR A 34 8.67 -2.98 6.59
N GLY A 35 9.56 -2.72 5.64
CA GLY A 35 10.34 -3.77 4.96
C GLY A 35 9.56 -4.51 3.87
N LYS A 36 10.26 -5.36 3.10
CA LYS A 36 9.73 -5.98 1.87
C LYS A 36 8.57 -6.95 2.14
N LYS A 37 8.72 -7.86 3.11
CA LYS A 37 7.67 -8.85 3.48
C LYS A 37 6.51 -8.19 4.23
N GLU A 38 6.80 -7.47 5.30
CA GLU A 38 5.77 -6.88 6.17
C GLU A 38 5.02 -5.74 5.47
N GLY A 39 5.74 -4.91 4.69
CA GLY A 39 5.15 -3.86 3.86
C GLY A 39 4.14 -4.42 2.87
N ARG A 40 4.43 -5.57 2.24
CA ARG A 40 3.49 -6.25 1.33
C ARG A 40 2.22 -6.68 2.04
N ALA A 41 2.35 -7.33 3.20
CA ALA A 41 1.21 -7.80 3.97
C ALA A 41 0.32 -6.63 4.44
N LYS A 42 0.93 -5.58 5.01
CA LYS A 42 0.22 -4.38 5.46
C LYS A 42 -0.45 -3.63 4.30
N MET A 43 0.26 -3.42 3.21
CA MET A 43 -0.27 -2.76 2.01
C MET A 43 -1.47 -3.53 1.44
N LYS A 44 -1.40 -4.87 1.35
CA LYS A 44 -2.51 -5.69 0.85
C LYS A 44 -3.73 -5.60 1.77
N LYS A 45 -3.52 -5.62 3.10
CA LYS A 45 -4.58 -5.44 4.11
C LYS A 45 -5.22 -4.06 4.02
N ASP A 46 -4.40 -3.02 3.92
CA ASP A 46 -4.86 -1.63 3.82
C ASP A 46 -5.58 -1.37 2.49
N LYS A 47 -5.07 -1.88 1.36
CA LYS A 47 -5.74 -1.81 0.05
C LYS A 47 -7.10 -2.49 0.09
N LYS A 48 -7.20 -3.70 0.67
CA LYS A 48 -8.48 -4.40 0.81
C LYS A 48 -9.48 -3.51 1.56
N LYS A 49 -9.09 -2.94 2.70
CA LYS A 49 -9.95 -1.99 3.43
C LYS A 49 -10.31 -0.73 2.64
N VAL A 50 -9.45 -0.26 1.73
CA VAL A 50 -9.75 0.92 0.89
C VAL A 50 -10.72 0.57 -0.22
N MET A 51 -10.66 -0.64 -0.76
CA MET A 51 -11.44 -1.04 -1.94
C MET A 51 -12.75 -1.74 -1.59
N ASP A 52 -12.87 -2.28 -0.37
CA ASP A 52 -14.14 -2.59 0.30
C ASP A 52 -14.92 -1.29 0.56
#